data_AF-A0A9Q1G200-F1
#
_entry.id   AF-A0A9Q1G200-F1
#
_cell.length_a   1.000
_cell.length_b   1.000
_cell.length_c   1.000
_cell.angle_alpha   90.00
_cell.angle_beta   90.00
_cell.angle_gamma   90.00
#
_symmetry.space_group_name_H-M   'P 1'
#
loop_
_entity.id
_entity.type
_entity.pdbx_description
1 polymer ?
#
loop_
_entity_poly.entity_id
_entity_poly.type
_entity_poly.pdbx_seq_one_letter_code
_entity_poly.pdbx_strand_id
1 'polypeptide(L)'
;MLSCPQSRCKSMWVKFRYTHFINRSVCPATMFWKFDLHTSSNVDKLLDKEDVTLRELMEEDDVLQECKAQNRRLLLFLSQDQCMQELVTFITREPPEDMEEKIRFKYPNVACELLTSDASQINDKLGGDESLLETLYGFLEQEPPLNPLLASFFSKTIGNLIAP
;
A
#
# COMPACT_ATOMS: atom_id res chain seq x y z
N MET A 1 -60.23 -2.29 9.71
CA MET A 1 -60.16 -1.79 8.32
C MET A 1 -58.81 -1.07 8.18
N LEU A 2 -57.90 -1.55 7.32
CA LEU A 2 -57.68 -1.13 5.92
C LEU A 2 -57.15 0.33 5.82
N SER A 3 -56.06 0.69 5.14
CA SER A 3 -54.98 -0.08 4.45
C SER A 3 -53.74 0.83 4.17
N CYS A 4 -52.60 0.22 3.80
CA CYS A 4 -51.49 0.86 3.05
C CYS A 4 -51.78 0.79 1.51
N PRO A 5 -50.90 1.14 0.54
CA PRO A 5 -49.51 1.66 0.54
C PRO A 5 -49.43 3.05 -0.20
N GLN A 6 -48.36 3.59 -0.83
CA GLN A 6 -47.06 3.16 -1.42
C GLN A 6 -46.20 4.44 -1.69
N SER A 7 -44.87 4.52 -1.82
CA SER A 7 -43.69 3.60 -1.83
C SER A 7 -42.66 4.04 -0.76
N ARG A 8 -41.53 3.40 -0.42
CA ARG A 8 -40.60 2.38 -0.99
C ARG A 8 -39.43 2.86 -1.90
N CYS A 9 -38.23 2.38 -1.53
CA CYS A 9 -36.99 2.22 -2.31
C CYS A 9 -36.09 3.45 -2.61
N LYS A 10 -35.18 3.77 -1.67
CA LYS A 10 -33.71 3.61 -1.83
C LYS A 10 -32.99 3.90 -0.51
N SER A 11 -32.61 2.85 0.23
CA SER A 11 -31.95 2.98 1.55
C SER A 11 -30.81 1.97 1.70
N MET A 12 -29.70 2.26 1.01
CA MET A 12 -28.35 1.68 1.18
C MET A 12 -27.35 2.73 0.63
N TRP A 13 -26.04 2.53 0.85
CA TRP A 13 -24.96 3.45 0.45
C TRP A 13 -24.77 4.76 1.27
N VAL A 14 -25.17 4.81 2.55
CA VAL A 14 -24.74 5.89 3.48
C VAL A 14 -24.42 5.38 4.91
N LYS A 15 -24.15 4.08 5.09
CA LYS A 15 -23.87 3.48 6.42
C LYS A 15 -22.83 2.35 6.37
N PHE A 16 -21.61 2.65 5.93
CA PHE A 16 -20.47 1.75 6.13
C PHE A 16 -19.14 2.50 6.35
N ARG A 17 -19.15 3.38 7.35
CA ARG A 17 -17.95 3.99 7.95
C ARG A 17 -18.24 4.14 9.45
N TYR A 18 -17.31 3.70 10.30
CA TYR A 18 -17.48 3.48 11.77
C TYR A 18 -18.47 2.32 12.09
N THR A 19 -18.22 1.43 13.07
CA THR A 19 -17.22 1.46 14.17
C THR A 19 -16.84 0.03 14.65
N HIS A 20 -15.71 -0.08 15.38
CA HIS A 20 -15.37 -1.15 16.35
C HIS A 20 -15.01 -2.56 15.79
N PHE A 21 -14.05 -3.32 16.36
CA PHE A 21 -13.01 -3.04 17.37
C PHE A 21 -12.00 -4.21 17.47
N ILE A 22 -10.69 -3.94 17.37
CA ILE A 22 -9.64 -4.73 18.04
C ILE A 22 -8.70 -3.73 18.73
N ASN A 23 -8.24 -4.07 19.93
CA ASN A 23 -7.66 -3.14 20.89
C ASN A 23 -6.36 -3.67 21.50
N ARG A 24 -5.23 -3.03 21.18
CA ARG A 24 -4.00 -3.07 21.98
C ARG A 24 -3.14 -1.82 21.67
N SER A 25 -3.30 -0.73 22.41
CA SER A 25 -2.61 -0.41 23.67
C SER A 25 -1.19 0.14 23.52
N VAL A 26 -1.10 1.48 23.52
CA VAL A 26 -0.05 2.33 24.11
C VAL A 26 1.42 2.12 23.67
N CYS A 27 1.93 3.09 22.92
CA CYS A 27 3.21 3.75 23.21
C CYS A 27 2.98 5.28 23.24
N PRO A 28 3.67 6.04 24.10
CA PRO A 28 3.44 7.49 24.24
C PRO A 28 4.10 8.29 23.11
N ALA A 29 3.58 9.48 22.84
CA ALA A 29 4.12 10.41 21.86
C ALA A 29 5.42 11.09 22.37
N THR A 30 6.56 10.44 22.16
CA THR A 30 7.89 10.97 22.50
C THR A 30 8.93 10.64 21.44
N MET A 31 9.00 11.48 20.41
CA MET A 31 10.22 12.10 19.83
C MET A 31 9.72 13.21 18.89
N PHE A 32 9.74 14.47 19.30
CA PHE A 32 10.91 15.39 19.32
C PHE A 32 11.24 15.93 17.92
N TRP A 33 11.02 17.23 17.74
CA TRP A 33 11.25 17.94 16.49
C TRP A 33 12.75 17.96 16.15
N LYS A 34 13.18 17.07 15.24
CA LYS A 34 14.53 17.10 14.67
C LYS A 34 14.46 17.39 13.17
N PHE A 35 14.32 18.69 12.88
CA PHE A 35 14.28 19.23 11.52
C PHE A 35 15.72 19.28 10.94
N ASP A 36 16.32 18.10 10.73
CA ASP A 36 17.70 17.94 10.27
C ASP A 36 17.85 18.30 8.78
N LEU A 37 17.88 19.60 8.50
CA LEU A 37 18.33 20.14 7.23
C LEU A 37 19.77 19.68 6.96
N HIS A 38 19.93 18.87 5.91
CA HIS A 38 21.21 18.39 5.36
C HIS A 38 21.99 17.41 6.25
N THR A 39 21.38 16.27 6.56
CA THR A 39 22.10 14.98 6.57
C THR A 39 21.43 14.09 5.52
N SER A 40 22.20 13.45 4.62
CA SER A 40 21.64 12.50 3.66
C SER A 40 20.96 11.35 4.42
N SER A 41 19.73 11.00 4.06
CA SER A 41 18.98 9.94 4.73
C SER A 41 19.64 8.56 4.52
N ASN A 42 19.19 7.52 5.23
CA ASN A 42 19.72 6.18 4.96
C ASN A 42 19.22 5.65 3.61
N VAL A 43 17.99 5.97 3.22
CA VAL A 43 17.46 5.74 1.89
C VAL A 43 18.32 6.42 0.81
N ASP A 44 18.68 7.70 0.97
CA ASP A 44 19.57 8.38 0.02
C ASP A 44 20.94 7.67 -0.11
N LYS A 45 21.52 7.19 1.00
CA LYS A 45 22.79 6.43 1.00
C LYS A 45 22.66 5.05 0.36
N LEU A 46 21.51 4.38 0.48
CA LEU A 46 21.24 3.15 -0.25
C LEU A 46 21.09 3.43 -1.75
N LEU A 47 20.41 4.52 -2.11
CA LEU A 47 20.25 5.00 -3.49
C LEU A 47 21.53 5.59 -4.12
N ASP A 48 22.64 5.65 -3.37
CA ASP A 48 23.99 5.93 -3.87
C ASP A 48 24.75 4.64 -4.29
N LYS A 49 24.23 3.44 -3.98
CA LYS A 49 24.80 2.16 -4.47
C LYS A 49 24.37 1.86 -5.90
N GLU A 50 25.23 1.18 -6.66
CA GLU A 50 24.90 0.69 -8.01
C GLU A 50 24.03 -0.57 -8.02
N ASP A 51 24.00 -1.33 -6.93
CA ASP A 51 23.36 -2.65 -6.79
C ASP A 51 22.16 -2.67 -5.82
N VAL A 52 21.65 -1.50 -5.41
CA VAL A 52 20.55 -1.38 -4.44
C VAL A 52 19.26 -2.06 -4.91
N THR A 53 18.69 -2.87 -4.03
CA THR A 53 17.44 -3.58 -4.27
C THR A 53 16.23 -2.89 -3.63
N LEU A 54 15.04 -3.09 -4.21
CA LEU A 54 13.78 -2.68 -3.58
C LEU A 54 13.62 -3.26 -2.17
N ARG A 55 14.13 -4.47 -1.91
CA ARG A 55 13.99 -5.17 -0.63
C ARG A 55 14.82 -4.52 0.49
N GLU A 56 16.05 -4.09 0.21
CA GLU A 56 16.84 -3.29 1.16
C GLU A 56 16.14 -1.97 1.49
N LEU A 57 15.62 -1.27 0.48
CA LEU A 57 14.89 -0.01 0.69
C LEU A 57 13.60 -0.23 1.50
N MET A 58 12.87 -1.33 1.25
CA MET A 58 11.71 -1.75 2.06
C MET A 58 12.08 -2.25 3.46
N GLU A 59 13.37 -2.41 3.77
CA GLU A 59 13.83 -2.80 5.10
C GLU A 59 14.14 -1.62 6.03
N GLU A 60 14.61 -0.48 5.50
CA GLU A 60 14.81 0.77 6.25
C GLU A 60 13.52 1.27 6.92
N ASP A 61 13.59 1.64 8.20
CA ASP A 61 12.44 2.11 8.97
C ASP A 61 11.87 3.46 8.44
N ASP A 62 12.71 4.28 7.81
CA ASP A 62 12.35 5.62 7.31
C ASP A 62 11.70 5.62 5.92
N VAL A 63 11.72 4.50 5.16
CA VAL A 63 11.29 4.47 3.75
C VAL A 63 9.85 4.95 3.54
N LEU A 64 8.94 4.61 4.46
CA LEU A 64 7.55 5.04 4.42
C LEU A 64 7.40 6.53 4.77
N GLN A 65 8.29 7.10 5.58
CA GLN A 65 8.30 8.53 5.86
C GLN A 65 8.88 9.32 4.68
N GLU A 66 9.95 8.84 4.06
CA GLU A 66 10.58 9.53 2.92
C GLU A 66 9.71 9.49 1.65
N CYS A 67 8.96 8.41 1.43
CA CYS A 67 7.95 8.36 0.37
C CYS A 67 6.84 9.40 0.62
N LYS A 68 6.33 9.47 1.86
CA LYS A 68 5.31 10.47 2.27
C LYS A 68 5.86 11.90 2.27
N ALA A 69 7.14 12.10 2.52
CA ALA A 69 7.87 13.37 2.41
C ALA A 69 8.27 13.75 0.97
N GLN A 70 7.88 12.95 -0.03
CA GLN A 70 8.17 13.17 -1.45
C GLN A 70 9.68 13.21 -1.78
N ASN A 71 10.51 12.34 -1.18
CA ASN A 71 11.91 12.21 -1.59
C ASN A 71 11.98 11.80 -3.08
N ARG A 72 12.41 12.73 -3.92
CA ARG A 72 12.50 12.55 -5.38
C ARG A 72 13.40 11.39 -5.80
N ARG A 73 14.49 11.10 -5.06
CA ARG A 73 15.37 9.96 -5.37
C ARG A 73 14.62 8.65 -5.17
N LEU A 74 13.95 8.51 -4.02
CA LEU A 74 13.14 7.33 -3.71
C LEU A 74 11.98 7.17 -4.69
N LEU A 75 11.22 8.22 -4.99
CA LEU A 75 10.12 8.14 -5.95
C LEU A 75 10.59 7.78 -7.37
N LEU A 76 11.71 8.34 -7.84
CA LEU A 76 12.32 7.96 -9.13
C LEU A 76 12.79 6.50 -9.17
N PHE A 77 13.21 5.92 -8.04
CA PHE A 77 13.57 4.50 -7.95
C PHE A 77 12.33 3.61 -7.89
N LEU A 78 11.36 3.93 -7.03
CA LEU A 78 10.14 3.14 -6.86
C LEU A 78 9.28 3.10 -8.12
N SER A 79 9.21 4.20 -8.89
CA SER A 79 8.47 4.27 -10.16
C SER A 79 9.13 3.54 -11.35
N GLN A 80 10.28 2.89 -11.17
CA GLN A 80 10.87 2.03 -12.19
C GLN A 80 10.01 0.78 -12.42
N ASP A 81 9.95 0.29 -13.67
CA ASP A 81 9.06 -0.81 -14.07
C ASP A 81 9.25 -2.07 -13.20
N GLN A 82 10.50 -2.48 -12.96
CA GLN A 82 10.82 -3.62 -12.10
C GLN A 82 10.35 -3.42 -10.65
N CYS A 83 10.56 -2.23 -10.10
CA CYS A 83 10.19 -1.89 -8.73
C CYS A 83 8.66 -1.87 -8.55
N MET A 84 7.94 -1.24 -9.48
CA MET A 84 6.48 -1.23 -9.50
C MET A 84 5.91 -2.65 -9.67
N GLN A 85 6.48 -3.45 -10.56
CA GLN A 85 6.06 -4.84 -10.79
C GLN A 85 6.24 -5.70 -9.53
N GLU A 86 7.36 -5.55 -8.81
CA GLU A 86 7.60 -6.27 -7.55
C GLU A 86 6.69 -5.77 -6.41
N LEU A 87 6.47 -4.45 -6.29
CA LEU A 87 5.50 -3.86 -5.35
C LEU A 87 4.08 -4.40 -5.56
N VAL A 88 3.58 -4.41 -6.80
CA VAL A 88 2.24 -4.96 -7.13
C VAL A 88 2.22 -6.47 -6.86
N THR A 89 3.30 -7.19 -7.15
CA THR A 89 3.41 -8.62 -6.85
C THR A 89 3.32 -8.90 -5.34
N PHE A 90 3.96 -8.10 -4.48
CA PHE A 90 3.88 -8.25 -3.02
C PHE A 90 2.46 -8.09 -2.45
N ILE A 91 1.58 -7.33 -3.10
CA ILE A 91 0.19 -7.16 -2.64
C ILE A 91 -0.82 -8.11 -3.33
N THR A 92 -0.41 -8.88 -4.34
CA THR A 92 -1.29 -9.73 -5.16
C THR A 92 -0.92 -11.21 -5.19
N ARG A 93 0.28 -11.60 -4.75
CA ARG A 93 0.68 -13.01 -4.68
C ARG A 93 1.10 -13.38 -3.26
N GLU A 94 0.78 -14.60 -2.85
CA GLU A 94 1.21 -15.09 -1.54
C GLU A 94 2.75 -15.21 -1.50
N PRO A 95 3.40 -14.73 -0.43
CA PRO A 95 4.83 -14.89 -0.26
C PRO A 95 5.16 -16.37 0.02
N PRO A 96 6.29 -16.91 -0.51
CA PRO A 96 6.67 -18.31 -0.36
C PRO A 96 6.63 -18.85 1.08
N GLU A 97 6.19 -20.10 1.25
CA GLU A 97 6.01 -20.72 2.57
C GLU A 97 7.32 -20.88 3.36
N ASP A 98 8.47 -20.95 2.68
CA ASP A 98 9.80 -21.05 3.27
C ASP A 98 10.32 -19.71 3.84
N MET A 99 9.70 -18.58 3.52
CA MET A 99 10.02 -17.29 4.13
C MET A 99 9.48 -17.20 5.56
N GLU A 100 10.25 -16.57 6.45
CA GLU A 100 9.82 -16.30 7.83
C GLU A 100 8.48 -15.54 7.88
N GLU A 101 7.57 -15.98 8.75
CA GLU A 101 6.22 -15.42 8.87
C GLU A 101 6.21 -13.89 9.07
N LYS A 102 7.16 -13.37 9.86
CA LYS A 102 7.34 -11.92 10.07
C LYS A 102 7.63 -11.18 8.76
N ILE A 103 8.41 -11.77 7.86
CA ILE A 103 8.79 -11.19 6.57
C ILE A 103 7.64 -11.34 5.56
N ARG A 104 6.96 -12.49 5.57
CA ARG A 104 5.70 -12.73 4.81
C ARG A 104 4.64 -11.67 5.10
N PHE A 105 4.63 -11.10 6.31
CA PHE A 105 3.79 -9.94 6.63
C PHE A 105 4.47 -8.58 6.39
N LYS A 106 5.79 -8.40 6.61
CA LYS A 106 6.46 -7.10 6.42
C LYS A 106 6.32 -6.58 4.99
N TYR A 107 6.79 -7.31 3.97
CA TYR A 107 6.86 -6.75 2.61
C TYR A 107 5.48 -6.41 2.02
N PRO A 108 4.44 -7.26 2.11
CA PRO A 108 3.09 -6.90 1.61
C PRO A 108 2.49 -5.66 2.29
N ASN A 109 2.70 -5.47 3.60
CA ASN A 109 2.25 -4.26 4.30
C ASN A 109 3.00 -3.02 3.82
N VAL A 110 4.34 -3.09 3.70
CA VAL A 110 5.16 -1.95 3.24
C VAL A 110 4.86 -1.61 1.78
N ALA A 111 4.72 -2.61 0.90
CA ALA A 111 4.36 -2.42 -0.50
C ALA A 111 2.98 -1.77 -0.65
N CYS A 112 2.00 -2.21 0.13
CA CYS A 112 0.68 -1.58 0.18
C CYS A 112 0.76 -0.11 0.62
N GLU A 113 1.50 0.20 1.70
CA GLU A 113 1.68 1.59 2.17
C GLU A 113 2.46 2.49 1.20
N LEU A 114 3.33 1.94 0.35
CA LEU A 114 4.00 2.67 -0.73
C LEU A 114 3.06 2.92 -1.92
N LEU A 115 2.38 1.87 -2.41
CA LEU A 115 1.42 1.96 -3.54
C LEU A 115 0.17 2.77 -3.22
N THR A 116 -0.17 2.92 -1.94
CA THR A 116 -1.27 3.78 -1.45
C THR A 116 -0.77 4.96 -0.63
N SER A 117 0.42 5.45 -0.96
CA SER A 117 0.88 6.77 -0.52
C SER A 117 0.31 7.87 -1.41
N ASP A 118 0.18 9.09 -0.87
CA ASP A 118 -0.27 10.29 -1.61
C ASP A 118 0.80 10.84 -2.58
N ALA A 119 1.70 9.99 -3.09
CA ALA A 119 2.71 10.35 -4.08
C ALA A 119 2.14 10.16 -5.49
N SER A 120 1.90 11.26 -6.23
CA SER A 120 1.28 11.16 -7.56
C SER A 120 2.09 10.25 -8.48
N GLN A 121 3.42 10.38 -8.52
CA GLN A 121 4.30 9.63 -9.42
C GLN A 121 4.16 8.08 -9.32
N ILE A 122 3.78 7.55 -8.16
CA ILE A 122 3.51 6.11 -7.98
C ILE A 122 2.10 5.76 -8.49
N ASN A 123 1.09 6.59 -8.17
CA ASN A 123 -0.30 6.39 -8.59
C ASN A 123 -0.48 6.60 -10.11
N ASP A 124 0.16 7.64 -10.67
CA ASP A 124 0.21 7.95 -12.11
C ASP A 124 0.83 6.79 -12.91
N LYS A 125 1.91 6.18 -12.39
CA LYS A 125 2.55 5.01 -12.99
C LYS A 125 1.69 3.75 -12.84
N LEU A 126 1.10 3.51 -11.67
CA LEU A 126 0.25 2.34 -11.43
C LEU A 126 -1.06 2.37 -12.24
N GLY A 127 -1.70 3.54 -12.36
CA GLY A 127 -2.92 3.72 -13.13
C GLY A 127 -2.70 3.91 -14.64
N GLY A 128 -1.48 4.28 -15.06
CA GLY A 128 -1.12 4.49 -16.46
C GLY A 128 -0.47 3.30 -17.17
N ASP A 129 -0.12 2.23 -16.44
CA ASP A 129 0.57 1.06 -16.97
C ASP A 129 -0.34 -0.18 -16.98
N GLU A 130 -0.70 -0.61 -18.19
CA GLU A 130 -1.59 -1.75 -18.42
C GLU A 130 -1.03 -3.06 -17.82
N SER A 131 0.29 -3.27 -17.80
CA SER A 131 0.91 -4.49 -17.26
C SER A 131 0.86 -4.56 -15.73
N LEU A 132 0.97 -3.41 -15.06
CA LEU A 132 0.78 -3.30 -13.61
C LEU A 132 -0.70 -3.53 -13.26
N LEU A 133 -1.63 -3.00 -14.05
CA LEU A 133 -3.06 -3.21 -13.87
C LEU A 133 -3.48 -4.65 -14.14
N GLU A 134 -2.98 -5.30 -15.20
CA GLU A 134 -3.16 -6.74 -15.44
C GLU A 134 -2.68 -7.58 -14.25
N THR A 135 -1.49 -7.27 -13.72
CA THR A 135 -0.95 -7.94 -12.52
C THR A 135 -1.83 -7.71 -11.29
N LEU A 136 -2.35 -6.48 -11.12
CA LEU A 136 -3.21 -6.11 -9.99
C LEU A 136 -4.58 -6.81 -10.08
N TYR A 137 -5.23 -6.79 -11.23
CA TYR A 137 -6.54 -7.42 -11.46
C TYR A 137 -6.46 -8.95 -11.51
N GLY A 138 -5.34 -9.53 -11.95
CA GLY A 138 -5.09 -10.97 -11.92
C GLY A 138 -5.14 -11.60 -10.51
N PHE A 139 -5.13 -10.79 -9.44
CA PHE A 139 -5.48 -11.26 -8.10
C PHE A 139 -6.92 -11.82 -8.01
N LEU A 140 -7.87 -11.23 -8.74
CA LEU A 140 -9.27 -11.65 -8.76
C LEU A 140 -9.52 -12.94 -9.57
N GLU A 141 -8.55 -13.35 -10.38
CA GLU A 141 -8.62 -14.55 -11.23
C GLU A 141 -8.02 -15.80 -10.56
N GLN A 142 -7.40 -15.65 -9.39
CA GLN A 142 -6.83 -16.77 -8.63
C GLN A 142 -7.93 -17.70 -8.06
N GLU A 143 -7.62 -18.99 -7.92
CA GLU A 143 -8.58 -19.96 -7.40
C GLU A 143 -8.96 -19.65 -5.93
N PRO A 144 -10.26 -19.59 -5.57
CA PRO A 144 -10.68 -19.36 -4.20
C PRO A 144 -10.25 -20.50 -3.24
N PRO A 145 -9.92 -20.20 -1.97
CA PRO A 145 -10.10 -18.92 -1.29
C PRO A 145 -8.94 -17.94 -1.47
N LEU A 146 -9.23 -16.71 -1.91
CA LEU A 146 -8.25 -15.62 -1.94
C LEU A 146 -7.78 -15.25 -0.53
N ASN A 147 -6.50 -14.90 -0.39
CA ASN A 147 -5.90 -14.49 0.87
C ASN A 147 -6.60 -13.23 1.44
N PRO A 148 -7.21 -13.28 2.65
CA PRO A 148 -7.95 -12.14 3.20
C PRO A 148 -7.10 -10.89 3.46
N LEU A 149 -5.79 -11.04 3.70
CA LEU A 149 -4.88 -9.91 3.91
C LEU A 149 -4.57 -9.23 2.58
N LEU A 150 -4.17 -9.99 1.56
CA LEU A 150 -3.91 -9.46 0.22
C LEU A 150 -5.17 -8.84 -0.39
N ALA A 151 -6.35 -9.44 -0.19
CA ALA A 151 -7.62 -8.86 -0.58
C ALA A 151 -7.89 -7.48 0.05
N SER A 152 -7.42 -7.25 1.28
CA SER A 152 -7.51 -5.93 1.92
C SER A 152 -6.56 -4.91 1.29
N PHE A 153 -5.36 -5.32 0.87
CA PHE A 153 -4.39 -4.46 0.18
C PHE A 153 -4.80 -4.14 -1.25
N PHE A 154 -5.28 -5.14 -2.01
CA PHE A 154 -5.90 -4.95 -3.32
C PHE A 154 -7.05 -3.94 -3.23
N SER A 155 -7.98 -4.13 -2.28
CA SER A 155 -9.11 -3.22 -2.07
C SER A 155 -8.68 -1.79 -1.69
N LYS A 156 -7.65 -1.64 -0.86
CA LYS A 156 -7.06 -0.33 -0.53
C LYS A 156 -6.43 0.32 -1.77
N THR A 157 -5.73 -0.46 -2.60
CA THR A 157 -4.99 0.02 -3.78
C THR A 157 -5.92 0.47 -4.90
N ILE A 158 -6.91 -0.37 -5.26
CA ILE A 158 -7.98 -0.01 -6.20
C ILE A 158 -8.80 1.17 -5.66
N GLY A 159 -9.03 1.23 -4.34
CA GLY A 159 -9.68 2.37 -3.69
C GLY A 159 -8.92 3.69 -3.84
N ASN A 160 -7.58 3.65 -3.89
CA ASN A 160 -6.72 4.82 -4.10
C ASN A 160 -6.76 5.28 -5.57
N LEU A 161 -6.66 4.34 -6.52
CA LEU A 161 -6.65 4.62 -7.96
C LEU A 161 -7.99 5.17 -8.50
N ILE A 162 -9.11 4.89 -7.81
CA ILE A 162 -10.46 5.33 -8.19
C ILE A 162 -10.91 6.57 -7.38
N ALA A 163 -10.10 7.05 -6.42
CA ALA A 163 -10.41 8.25 -5.65
C ALA A 163 -10.25 9.53 -6.51
N PRO A 164 -11.27 10.41 -6.57
CA PRO A 164 -11.24 11.66 -7.33
C PRO A 164 -10.78 12.89 -6.50
#